data_AF-A0A926VCP0-F1
#
_entry.id   AF-A0A926VCP0-F1
#
_cell.length_a   1.000
_cell.length_b   1.000
_cell.length_c   1.000
_cell.angle_alpha   90.00
_cell.angle_beta   90.00
_cell.angle_gamma   90.00
#
_symmetry.space_group_name_H-M   'P 1'
#
loop_
_entity.id
_entity.type
_entity.pdbx_description
1 polymer ?
#
loop_
_entity_poly.entity_id
_entity_poly.type
_entity_poly.pdbx_seq_one_letter_code
_entity_poly.pdbx_strand_id
1 'polypeptide(L)'
;MPKAQKPPKPKPQQLLVEGKNDQHVIWALCEKYRVPETFSVEVPTDENGQGIEVLLEGLSDRLKAENLRTLGIVVDADRDLLARWQSLRYKLSTSGYQDIPETPPPEGWVYAPPDLPKVGVWLMPNNQLPGMLEDFVAHLIPSDDILCPKADGILQEIEQAGINCYSLVHHPKALIHTWLAWQETPGMPMGQAITARVLRHESAIAIAFLEWLKDLFNPALPTS
;
A
#
# COMPACT_ATOMS: atom_id res chain seq x y z
N MET A 1 27.34 30.06 -6.25
CA MET A 1 26.41 29.02 -6.74
C MET A 1 26.43 27.86 -5.75
N PRO A 2 25.32 27.51 -5.08
CA PRO A 2 25.28 26.31 -4.26
C PRO A 2 25.47 25.09 -5.16
N LYS A 3 26.38 24.19 -4.78
CA LYS A 3 26.55 22.90 -5.46
C LYS A 3 25.24 22.13 -5.36
N ALA A 4 24.73 21.65 -6.49
CA ALA A 4 23.61 20.72 -6.52
C ALA A 4 23.94 19.55 -5.56
N GLN A 5 23.18 19.42 -4.49
CA GLN A 5 23.28 18.26 -3.61
C GLN A 5 22.90 17.04 -4.45
N LYS A 6 23.80 16.05 -4.51
CA LYS A 6 23.46 14.75 -5.09
C LYS A 6 22.20 14.25 -4.36
N PRO A 7 21.22 13.68 -5.07
CA PRO A 7 20.06 13.10 -4.43
C PRO A 7 20.53 12.10 -3.37
N PRO A 8 19.86 12.03 -2.20
CA PRO A 8 20.24 11.10 -1.15
C PRO A 8 20.30 9.68 -1.71
N LYS A 9 21.34 8.93 -1.35
CA LYS A 9 21.47 7.54 -1.79
C LYS A 9 20.25 6.74 -1.29
N PRO A 10 19.69 5.83 -2.10
CA PRO A 10 18.56 5.01 -1.68
C PRO A 10 18.90 4.23 -0.41
N LYS A 11 17.98 4.19 0.57
CA LYS A 11 18.16 3.38 1.78
C LYS A 11 18.32 1.89 1.39
N PRO A 12 19.06 1.07 2.15
CA PRO A 12 19.16 -0.37 1.91
C PRO A 12 17.84 -1.12 2.05
N GLN A 13 16.87 -0.55 2.76
CA GLN A 13 15.55 -1.11 2.97
C GLN A 13 14.52 -0.20 2.33
N GLN A 14 13.64 -0.76 1.51
CA GLN A 14 12.77 0.03 0.64
C GLN A 14 11.41 -0.63 0.53
N LEU A 15 10.35 0.18 0.46
CA LEU A 15 8.98 -0.24 0.25
C LEU A 15 8.49 0.41 -1.05
N LEU A 16 8.20 -0.39 -2.06
CA LEU A 16 7.63 0.09 -3.32
C LEU A 16 6.11 0.17 -3.19
N VAL A 17 5.55 1.28 -3.67
CA VAL A 17 4.10 1.51 -3.74
C VAL A 17 3.73 2.05 -5.13
N GLU A 18 2.48 1.89 -5.54
CA GLU A 18 2.04 2.27 -6.89
C GLU A 18 1.98 3.78 -7.12
N GLY A 19 1.62 4.56 -6.09
CA GLY A 19 1.39 5.98 -6.24
C GLY A 19 1.75 6.83 -5.02
N LYS A 20 1.72 8.15 -5.23
CA LYS A 20 2.00 9.13 -4.17
C LYS A 20 0.97 9.10 -3.03
N ASN A 21 -0.29 8.77 -3.34
CA ASN A 21 -1.33 8.67 -2.31
C ASN A 21 -1.01 7.52 -1.34
N ASP A 22 -0.60 6.36 -1.86
CA ASP A 22 -0.14 5.20 -1.09
C ASP A 22 1.04 5.58 -0.20
N GLN A 23 2.03 6.26 -0.78
CA GLN A 23 3.20 6.74 -0.06
C GLN A 23 2.80 7.62 1.15
N HIS A 24 1.91 8.59 0.94
CA HIS A 24 1.44 9.47 2.00
C HIS A 24 0.61 8.75 3.07
N VAL A 25 -0.23 7.78 2.68
CA VAL A 25 -1.00 6.96 3.63
C VAL A 25 -0.07 6.11 4.48
N ILE A 26 0.91 5.43 3.88
CA ILE A 26 1.88 4.60 4.62
C ILE A 26 2.73 5.46 5.55
N TRP A 27 3.20 6.63 5.12
CA TRP A 27 3.92 7.55 6.02
C TRP A 27 3.07 7.97 7.23
N ALA A 28 1.80 8.31 7.02
CA ALA A 28 0.91 8.66 8.10
C ALA A 28 0.64 7.50 9.07
N LEU A 29 0.53 6.26 8.55
CA LEU A 29 0.45 5.06 9.39
C LEU A 29 1.74 4.85 10.19
N CYS A 30 2.90 4.93 9.55
CA CYS A 30 4.19 4.80 10.22
C CYS A 30 4.36 5.84 11.33
N GLU A 31 3.99 7.10 11.09
CA GLU A 31 4.01 8.17 12.09
C GLU A 31 3.06 7.87 13.25
N LYS A 32 1.79 7.55 12.95
CA LYS A 32 0.75 7.27 13.95
C LYS A 32 1.14 6.12 14.87
N TYR A 33 1.69 5.05 14.31
CA TYR A 33 2.06 3.82 15.04
C TYR A 33 3.54 3.76 15.44
N ARG A 34 4.29 4.86 15.24
CA ARG A 34 5.71 5.00 15.61
C ARG A 34 6.59 3.87 15.05
N VAL A 35 6.34 3.50 13.80
CA VAL A 35 7.19 2.56 13.06
C VAL A 35 8.56 3.22 12.86
N PRO A 36 9.68 2.55 13.22
CA PRO A 36 11.01 3.10 13.02
C PRO A 36 11.29 3.44 11.54
N GLU A 37 11.94 4.57 11.27
CA GLU A 37 12.29 5.00 9.91
C GLU A 37 13.50 4.24 9.32
N THR A 38 13.47 2.91 9.37
CA THR A 38 14.55 2.02 8.92
C THR A 38 14.57 1.80 7.40
N PHE A 39 13.47 2.13 6.72
CA PHE A 39 13.28 1.99 5.27
C PHE A 39 12.85 3.31 4.62
N SER A 40 12.82 3.34 3.29
CA SER A 40 12.19 4.42 2.50
C SER A 40 10.98 3.90 1.74
N VAL A 41 9.97 4.76 1.54
CA VAL A 41 8.80 4.43 0.72
C VAL A 41 8.99 5.11 -0.62
N GLU A 42 8.98 4.33 -1.70
CA GLU A 42 9.42 4.72 -3.04
C GLU A 42 8.29 4.48 -4.04
N VAL A 43 8.07 5.43 -4.93
CA VAL A 43 7.09 5.32 -6.02
C VAL A 43 7.88 5.15 -7.32
N PRO A 44 7.90 3.96 -7.95
CA PRO A 44 8.52 3.79 -9.25
C PRO A 44 7.89 4.70 -10.29
N THR A 45 8.72 5.41 -11.07
CA THR A 45 8.28 6.30 -12.14
C THR A 45 9.11 6.08 -13.39
N ASP A 46 8.48 6.15 -14.56
CA ASP A 46 9.12 6.12 -15.87
C ASP A 46 8.73 7.36 -16.70
N GLU A 47 8.98 7.33 -18.01
CA GLU A 47 8.60 8.40 -18.94
C GLU A 47 7.08 8.50 -19.17
N ASN A 48 6.33 7.43 -18.90
CA ASN A 48 4.88 7.35 -19.10
C ASN A 48 4.09 7.64 -17.80
N GLY A 49 4.73 7.63 -16.64
CA GLY A 49 4.14 8.02 -15.37
C GLY A 49 4.56 7.15 -14.20
N GLN A 50 3.58 6.69 -13.42
CA GLN A 50 3.72 5.84 -12.23
C GLN A 50 2.62 4.78 -12.25
N GLY A 51 2.79 3.69 -11.49
CA GLY A 51 1.76 2.67 -11.32
C GLY A 51 2.32 1.26 -11.24
N ILE A 52 1.42 0.26 -11.23
CA ILE A 52 1.80 -1.15 -11.12
C ILE A 52 2.72 -1.62 -12.25
N GLU A 53 2.45 -1.24 -13.49
CA GLU A 53 3.22 -1.73 -14.65
C GLU A 53 4.69 -1.31 -14.52
N VAL A 54 4.93 -0.04 -14.24
CA VAL A 54 6.27 0.52 -13.98
C VAL A 54 6.95 -0.19 -12.80
N LEU A 55 6.20 -0.49 -11.73
CA LEU A 55 6.72 -1.22 -10.57
C LEU A 55 7.15 -2.64 -10.96
N LEU A 56 6.32 -3.38 -11.69
CA LEU A 56 6.58 -4.76 -12.10
C LEU A 56 7.70 -4.89 -13.14
N GLU A 57 7.85 -3.89 -14.01
CA GLU A 57 8.93 -3.82 -14.99
C GLU A 57 10.27 -3.51 -14.32
N GLY A 58 10.30 -2.54 -13.41
CA GLY A 58 11.51 -2.16 -12.68
C GLY A 58 11.92 -3.13 -11.57
N LEU A 59 11.06 -4.08 -11.19
CA LEU A 59 11.27 -4.97 -10.04
C LEU A 59 12.57 -5.78 -10.15
N SER A 60 12.84 -6.40 -11.31
CA SER A 60 14.03 -7.23 -11.51
C SER A 60 15.33 -6.43 -11.39
N ASP A 61 15.36 -5.19 -11.87
CA ASP A 61 16.52 -4.32 -11.77
C ASP A 61 16.71 -3.80 -10.35
N ARG A 62 15.60 -3.51 -9.66
CA ARG A 62 15.62 -3.11 -8.26
C ARG A 62 16.23 -4.19 -7.37
N LEU A 63 15.83 -5.44 -7.57
CA LEU A 63 16.31 -6.60 -6.82
C LEU A 63 17.81 -6.87 -7.00
N LYS A 64 18.42 -6.39 -8.09
CA LYS A 64 19.86 -6.51 -8.38
C LYS A 64 20.69 -5.34 -7.83
N ALA A 65 20.06 -4.33 -7.23
CA ALA A 65 20.79 -3.18 -6.72
C ALA A 65 21.73 -3.58 -5.57
N GLU A 66 23.03 -3.28 -5.71
CA GLU A 66 24.09 -3.76 -4.80
C GLU A 66 23.86 -3.42 -3.31
N ASN A 67 23.15 -2.33 -3.01
CA ASN A 67 22.91 -1.89 -1.64
C ASN A 67 21.55 -2.33 -1.08
N LEU A 68 20.74 -3.05 -1.86
CA LEU A 68 19.42 -3.48 -1.41
C LEU A 68 19.54 -4.69 -0.48
N ARG A 69 18.98 -4.57 0.71
CA ARG A 69 18.89 -5.64 1.73
C ARG A 69 17.47 -6.15 1.88
N THR A 70 16.48 -5.25 1.79
CA THR A 70 15.08 -5.59 2.00
C THR A 70 14.19 -4.79 1.06
N LEU A 71 13.27 -5.47 0.39
CA LEU A 71 12.30 -4.87 -0.53
C LEU A 71 10.88 -5.29 -0.13
N GLY A 72 10.08 -4.34 0.31
CA GLY A 72 8.64 -4.49 0.40
C GLY A 72 7.97 -4.05 -0.89
N ILE A 73 6.87 -4.70 -1.23
CA ILE A 73 6.03 -4.38 -2.38
C ILE A 73 4.60 -4.29 -1.89
N VAL A 74 3.96 -3.14 -2.08
CA VAL A 74 2.56 -2.91 -1.79
C VAL A 74 1.87 -2.52 -3.09
N VAL A 75 0.86 -3.28 -3.48
CA VAL A 75 0.14 -3.07 -4.73
C VAL A 75 -1.36 -3.26 -4.54
N ASP A 76 -2.16 -2.61 -5.38
CA ASP A 76 -3.61 -2.80 -5.39
C ASP A 76 -3.96 -4.18 -5.98
N ALA A 77 -4.98 -4.86 -5.44
CA ALA A 77 -5.50 -6.09 -6.04
C ALA A 77 -6.49 -5.81 -7.17
N ASP A 78 -6.96 -4.57 -7.29
CA ASP A 78 -8.00 -4.12 -8.23
C ASP A 78 -9.20 -5.07 -8.22
N ARG A 79 -9.48 -5.73 -9.35
CA ARG A 79 -10.63 -6.62 -9.54
C ARG A 79 -10.28 -8.10 -9.34
N ASP A 80 -9.00 -8.46 -9.38
CA ASP A 80 -8.56 -9.85 -9.37
C ASP A 80 -7.26 -10.01 -8.58
N LEU A 81 -7.44 -10.32 -7.30
CA LEU A 81 -6.37 -10.60 -6.34
C LEU A 81 -5.44 -11.73 -6.82
N LEU A 82 -6.01 -12.81 -7.35
CA LEU A 82 -5.22 -13.99 -7.75
C LEU A 82 -4.39 -13.68 -8.98
N ALA A 83 -4.96 -13.01 -9.98
CA ALA A 83 -4.20 -12.58 -11.15
C ALA A 83 -3.04 -11.65 -10.73
N ARG A 84 -3.29 -10.68 -9.85
CA ARG A 84 -2.25 -9.77 -9.34
C ARG A 84 -1.14 -10.51 -8.60
N TRP A 85 -1.51 -11.43 -7.71
CA TRP A 85 -0.57 -12.29 -6.99
C TRP A 85 0.29 -13.11 -7.97
N GLN A 86 -0.32 -13.74 -8.97
CA GLN A 86 0.39 -14.56 -9.94
C GLN A 86 1.35 -13.74 -10.81
N SER A 87 1.00 -12.51 -11.19
CA SER A 87 1.93 -11.60 -11.88
C SER A 87 3.17 -11.29 -11.05
N LEU A 88 3.00 -10.98 -9.76
CA LEU A 88 4.10 -10.74 -8.83
C LEU A 88 4.95 -11.98 -8.61
N ARG A 89 4.30 -13.14 -8.38
CA ARG A 89 4.97 -14.43 -8.22
C ARG A 89 5.82 -14.77 -9.44
N TYR A 90 5.30 -14.57 -10.65
CA TYR A 90 6.06 -14.79 -11.87
C TYR A 90 7.32 -13.92 -11.90
N LYS A 91 7.20 -12.61 -11.64
CA LYS A 91 8.36 -11.69 -11.62
C LYS A 91 9.40 -12.06 -10.55
N LEU A 92 8.95 -12.41 -9.35
CA LEU A 92 9.82 -12.84 -8.26
C LEU A 92 10.53 -14.16 -8.60
N SER A 93 9.82 -15.13 -9.19
CA SER A 93 10.42 -16.40 -9.62
C SER A 93 11.48 -16.20 -10.69
N THR A 94 11.25 -15.33 -11.67
CA THR A 94 12.26 -14.96 -12.69
C THR A 94 13.48 -14.22 -12.10
N SER A 95 13.34 -13.67 -10.89
CA SER A 95 14.42 -13.03 -10.13
C SER A 95 15.11 -13.97 -9.14
N GLY A 96 14.80 -15.27 -9.19
CA GLY A 96 15.47 -16.31 -8.39
C GLY A 96 14.80 -16.66 -7.06
N TYR A 97 13.67 -16.04 -6.71
CA TYR A 97 12.92 -16.38 -5.51
C TYR A 97 12.18 -17.71 -5.70
N GLN A 98 12.35 -18.63 -4.75
CA GLN A 98 11.73 -19.95 -4.73
C GLN A 98 10.67 -20.04 -3.63
N ASP A 99 9.91 -21.13 -3.60
CA ASP A 99 8.90 -21.42 -2.56
C ASP A 99 7.83 -20.33 -2.34
N ILE A 100 7.47 -19.62 -3.42
CA ILE A 100 6.38 -18.64 -3.40
C ILE A 100 5.03 -19.38 -3.43
N PRO A 101 4.12 -19.14 -2.46
CA PRO A 101 2.86 -19.86 -2.37
C PRO A 101 1.94 -19.57 -3.56
N GLU A 102 1.05 -20.52 -3.88
CA GLU A 102 0.10 -20.39 -5.01
C GLU A 102 -0.96 -19.31 -4.77
N THR A 103 -1.26 -19.01 -3.51
CA THR A 103 -2.20 -17.98 -3.07
C THR A 103 -1.52 -17.02 -2.11
N PRO A 104 -1.90 -15.73 -2.08
CA PRO A 104 -1.32 -14.76 -1.16
C PRO A 104 -1.65 -15.16 0.30
N PRO A 105 -0.67 -15.21 1.22
CA PRO A 105 -0.92 -15.40 2.64
C PRO A 105 -1.72 -14.22 3.22
N PRO A 106 -2.76 -14.46 4.06
CA PRO A 106 -3.55 -13.40 4.69
C PRO A 106 -2.71 -12.37 5.47
N GLU A 107 -1.68 -12.83 6.16
CA GLU A 107 -0.72 -12.04 6.94
C GLU A 107 0.30 -11.27 6.09
N GLY A 108 0.23 -11.41 4.76
CA GLY A 108 1.24 -10.93 3.82
C GLY A 108 2.38 -11.92 3.67
N TRP A 109 3.03 -11.91 2.51
CA TRP A 109 4.16 -12.80 2.26
C TRP A 109 5.47 -12.13 2.63
N VAL A 110 6.36 -12.84 3.31
CA VAL A 110 7.74 -12.43 3.59
C VAL A 110 8.66 -13.61 3.35
N TYR A 111 9.76 -13.39 2.64
CA TYR A 111 10.75 -14.43 2.36
C TYR A 111 12.17 -13.85 2.36
N ALA A 112 13.07 -14.54 3.06
CA ALA A 112 14.46 -14.12 3.28
C ALA A 112 15.43 -15.26 2.93
N PRO A 113 15.69 -15.50 1.65
CA PRO A 113 16.70 -16.48 1.24
C PRO A 113 18.13 -15.98 1.57
N PRO A 114 19.13 -16.86 1.67
CA PRO A 114 20.50 -16.48 2.05
C PRO A 114 21.21 -15.54 1.06
N ASP A 115 20.98 -15.73 -0.24
CA ASP A 115 21.76 -15.11 -1.32
C ASP A 115 21.03 -13.97 -2.05
N LEU A 116 19.79 -13.66 -1.66
CA LEU A 116 18.99 -12.58 -2.26
C LEU A 116 18.50 -11.62 -1.17
N PRO A 117 18.14 -10.37 -1.53
CA PRO A 117 17.47 -9.47 -0.61
C PRO A 117 16.23 -10.11 0.02
N LYS A 118 15.91 -9.75 1.26
CA LYS A 118 14.64 -10.12 1.87
C LYS A 118 13.51 -9.42 1.11
N VAL A 119 12.45 -10.15 0.75
CA VAL A 119 11.28 -9.58 0.06
C VAL A 119 10.04 -9.76 0.91
N GLY A 120 9.16 -8.76 0.90
CA GLY A 120 7.79 -8.92 1.34
C GLY A 120 6.81 -8.38 0.31
N VAL A 121 5.63 -8.98 0.24
CA VAL A 121 4.54 -8.54 -0.62
C VAL A 121 3.26 -8.38 0.20
N TRP A 122 2.58 -7.26 0.00
CA TRP A 122 1.23 -6.98 0.49
C TRP A 122 0.33 -6.58 -0.68
N LEU A 123 -0.82 -7.22 -0.80
CA LEU A 123 -1.87 -6.86 -1.75
C LEU A 123 -2.97 -6.10 -1.00
N MET A 124 -3.27 -4.88 -1.44
CA MET A 124 -4.39 -4.15 -0.87
C MET A 124 -5.72 -4.84 -1.19
N PRO A 125 -6.73 -4.71 -0.31
CA PRO A 125 -6.62 -4.02 0.98
C PRO A 125 -6.00 -4.92 2.08
N ASN A 126 -6.11 -6.26 1.97
CA ASN A 126 -5.82 -7.19 3.06
C ASN A 126 -5.23 -8.57 2.66
N ASN A 127 -4.67 -8.71 1.45
CA ASN A 127 -4.23 -9.99 0.87
C ASN A 127 -5.32 -11.04 0.60
N GLN A 128 -6.60 -10.74 0.86
CA GLN A 128 -7.69 -11.70 0.78
C GLN A 128 -8.84 -11.26 -0.13
N LEU A 129 -9.01 -9.95 -0.31
CA LEU A 129 -10.06 -9.35 -1.13
C LEU A 129 -9.46 -8.63 -2.34
N PRO A 130 -10.18 -8.58 -3.48
CA PRO A 130 -9.91 -7.56 -4.48
C PRO A 130 -10.15 -6.17 -3.86
N GLY A 131 -9.44 -5.15 -4.35
CA GLY A 131 -9.61 -3.78 -3.92
C GLY A 131 -8.32 -2.95 -4.01
N MET A 132 -8.41 -1.76 -3.44
CA MET A 132 -7.42 -0.69 -3.58
C MET A 132 -7.02 -0.14 -2.21
N LEU A 133 -6.07 0.79 -2.20
CA LEU A 133 -5.77 1.62 -1.03
C LEU A 133 -7.02 2.27 -0.43
N GLU A 134 -7.95 2.78 -1.25
CA GLU A 134 -9.16 3.42 -0.75
C GLU A 134 -10.06 2.46 0.02
N ASP A 135 -10.14 1.18 -0.36
CA ASP A 135 -10.82 0.15 0.42
C ASP A 135 -10.14 -0.01 1.78
N PHE A 136 -8.81 -0.13 1.82
CA PHE A 136 -8.06 -0.22 3.07
C PHE A 136 -8.33 0.98 3.99
N VAL A 137 -8.31 2.20 3.45
CA VAL A 137 -8.55 3.42 4.21
C VAL A 137 -10.00 3.51 4.71
N ALA A 138 -10.98 3.06 3.93
CA ALA A 138 -12.38 3.01 4.35
C ALA A 138 -12.58 2.10 5.58
N HIS A 139 -11.82 1.01 5.70
CA HIS A 139 -11.82 0.15 6.90
C HIS A 139 -11.24 0.81 8.16
N LEU A 140 -10.65 2.01 8.05
CA LEU A 140 -10.16 2.80 9.19
C LEU A 140 -11.18 3.82 9.70
N ILE A 141 -12.30 4.00 8.98
CA ILE A 141 -13.45 4.77 9.45
C ILE A 141 -14.04 4.07 10.69
N PRO A 142 -14.38 4.80 11.76
CA PRO A 142 -15.04 4.20 12.93
C PRO A 142 -16.32 3.45 12.55
N SER A 143 -16.56 2.30 13.18
CA SER A 143 -17.75 1.48 12.89
C SER A 143 -19.07 2.13 13.33
N ASP A 144 -19.01 3.10 14.25
CA ASP A 144 -20.12 3.93 14.70
C ASP A 144 -20.26 5.25 13.92
N ASP A 145 -19.49 5.44 12.84
CA ASP A 145 -19.56 6.63 12.01
C ASP A 145 -20.92 6.71 11.29
N ILE A 146 -21.60 7.84 11.48
CA ILE A 146 -22.94 8.08 10.92
C ILE A 146 -22.91 8.68 9.51
N LEU A 147 -21.76 9.21 9.07
CA LEU A 147 -21.61 9.91 7.79
C LEU A 147 -21.26 8.94 6.67
N CYS A 148 -20.45 7.92 6.94
CA CYS A 148 -20.04 6.89 5.98
C CYS A 148 -21.25 6.17 5.35
N PRO A 149 -22.22 5.63 6.12
CA PRO A 149 -23.42 5.02 5.51
C PRO A 149 -24.30 6.03 4.76
N LYS A 150 -24.22 7.33 5.10
CA LYS A 150 -24.91 8.38 4.33
C LYS A 150 -24.22 8.69 3.01
N ALA A 151 -22.89 8.71 3.00
CA ALA A 151 -22.11 8.90 1.79
C ALA A 151 -22.35 7.73 0.83
N ASP A 152 -22.25 6.49 1.32
CA ASP A 152 -22.52 5.28 0.55
C ASP A 152 -23.95 5.28 0.00
N GLY A 153 -24.97 5.59 0.81
CA GLY A 153 -26.35 5.69 0.35
C GLY A 153 -26.53 6.70 -0.80
N ILE A 154 -25.94 7.89 -0.71
CA ILE A 154 -26.00 8.88 -1.80
C ILE A 154 -25.28 8.39 -3.05
N LEU A 155 -24.13 7.71 -2.90
CA LEU A 155 -23.42 7.12 -4.03
C LEU A 155 -24.27 6.06 -4.74
N GLN A 156 -24.91 5.17 -3.98
CA GLN A 156 -25.83 4.18 -4.53
C GLN A 156 -27.02 4.84 -5.25
N GLU A 157 -27.59 5.93 -4.73
CA GLU A 157 -28.66 6.66 -5.38
C GLU A 157 -28.23 7.23 -6.75
N ILE A 158 -27.06 7.86 -6.84
CA ILE A 158 -26.56 8.42 -8.10
C ILE A 158 -26.13 7.33 -9.10
N GLU A 159 -25.67 6.18 -8.62
CA GLU A 159 -25.35 5.01 -9.43
C GLU A 159 -26.62 4.38 -10.01
N GLN A 160 -27.66 4.21 -9.19
CA GLN A 160 -28.97 3.70 -9.63
C GLN A 160 -29.65 4.65 -10.63
N ALA A 161 -29.50 5.96 -10.43
CA ALA A 161 -29.98 6.96 -11.37
C ALA A 161 -29.12 7.06 -12.65
N GLY A 162 -27.95 6.42 -12.69
CA GLY A 162 -27.02 6.46 -13.82
C GLY A 162 -26.40 7.83 -14.06
N ILE A 163 -26.32 8.68 -13.03
CA ILE A 163 -25.77 10.05 -13.10
C ILE A 163 -24.37 10.15 -12.49
N ASN A 164 -23.82 9.06 -11.98
CA ASN A 164 -22.43 8.97 -11.53
C ASN A 164 -21.46 9.22 -12.69
N CYS A 165 -20.46 10.08 -12.47
CA CYS A 165 -19.40 10.35 -13.47
C CYS A 165 -18.20 9.39 -13.34
N TYR A 166 -18.08 8.68 -12.22
CA TYR A 166 -17.05 7.67 -11.99
C TYR A 166 -17.55 6.28 -12.44
N SER A 167 -16.63 5.37 -12.75
CA SER A 167 -16.99 3.96 -13.02
C SER A 167 -17.33 3.24 -11.71
N LEU A 168 -18.25 2.28 -11.72
CA LEU A 168 -18.67 1.57 -10.49
C LEU A 168 -17.50 0.90 -9.75
N VAL A 169 -16.42 0.58 -10.44
CA VAL A 169 -15.22 0.01 -9.80
C VAL A 169 -14.41 1.02 -8.99
N HIS A 170 -14.68 2.30 -9.16
CA HIS A 170 -14.16 3.38 -8.33
C HIS A 170 -15.16 3.79 -7.24
N HIS A 171 -16.20 3.01 -6.96
CA HIS A 171 -17.10 3.26 -5.83
C HIS A 171 -16.34 3.44 -4.51
N PRO A 172 -15.38 2.58 -4.11
CA PRO A 172 -14.63 2.78 -2.86
C PRO A 172 -13.88 4.11 -2.82
N LYS A 173 -13.32 4.51 -3.97
CA LYS A 173 -12.65 5.81 -4.14
C LYS A 173 -13.64 6.97 -3.98
N ALA A 174 -14.80 6.89 -4.62
CA ALA A 174 -15.84 7.91 -4.47
C ALA A 174 -16.34 7.99 -3.01
N LEU A 175 -16.49 6.85 -2.33
CA LEU A 175 -16.94 6.77 -0.95
C LEU A 175 -15.97 7.49 -0.01
N ILE A 176 -14.68 7.11 -0.01
CA ILE A 176 -13.73 7.70 0.93
C ILE A 176 -13.56 9.20 0.68
N HIS A 177 -13.53 9.64 -0.59
CA HIS A 177 -13.40 11.06 -0.93
C HIS A 177 -14.66 11.87 -0.58
N THR A 178 -15.85 11.30 -0.75
CA THR A 178 -17.11 11.95 -0.35
C THR A 178 -17.20 12.08 1.17
N TRP A 179 -16.88 11.00 1.89
CA TRP A 179 -16.85 11.02 3.35
C TRP A 179 -15.81 12.03 3.89
N LEU A 180 -14.62 12.10 3.29
CA LEU A 180 -13.58 13.09 3.62
C LEU A 180 -14.02 14.53 3.35
N ALA A 181 -14.89 14.76 2.35
CA ALA A 181 -15.45 16.08 2.07
C ALA A 181 -16.44 16.57 3.15
N TRP A 182 -16.97 15.67 3.98
CA TRP A 182 -17.90 16.01 5.06
C TRP A 182 -17.24 16.13 6.44
N GLN A 183 -15.91 15.98 6.51
CA GLN A 183 -15.16 16.15 7.74
C GLN A 183 -14.91 17.62 8.07
N GLU A 184 -14.49 17.91 9.31
CA GLU A 184 -14.23 19.28 9.80
C GLU A 184 -13.32 20.09 8.87
N THR A 185 -12.32 19.45 8.26
CA THR A 185 -11.58 20.02 7.13
C THR A 185 -11.98 19.29 5.83
N PRO A 186 -12.89 19.87 5.04
CA PRO A 186 -13.37 19.24 3.82
C PRO A 186 -12.24 18.92 2.84
N GLY A 187 -12.25 17.70 2.31
CA GLY A 187 -11.35 17.29 1.23
C GLY A 187 -9.90 17.09 1.66
N MET A 188 -9.65 16.94 2.96
CA MET A 188 -8.33 16.59 3.49
C MET A 188 -7.81 15.30 2.82
N PRO A 189 -6.54 15.27 2.33
CA PRO A 189 -5.96 14.06 1.78
C PRO A 189 -5.95 12.89 2.78
N MET A 190 -6.12 11.64 2.30
CA MET A 190 -6.20 10.44 3.17
C MET A 190 -5.07 10.34 4.19
N GLY A 191 -3.81 10.55 3.77
CA GLY A 191 -2.67 10.54 4.69
C GLY A 191 -2.79 11.57 5.82
N GLN A 192 -3.24 12.79 5.50
CA GLN A 192 -3.48 13.82 6.51
C GLN A 192 -4.66 13.44 7.43
N ALA A 193 -5.71 12.81 6.90
CA ALA A 193 -6.84 12.35 7.70
C ALA A 193 -6.44 11.26 8.71
N ILE A 194 -5.43 10.43 8.40
CA ILE A 194 -4.82 9.48 9.34
C ILE A 194 -4.05 10.24 10.43
N THR A 195 -3.18 11.19 10.07
CA THR A 195 -2.38 11.97 11.03
C THR A 195 -3.25 12.85 11.94
N ALA A 196 -4.29 13.49 11.40
CA ALA A 196 -5.31 14.24 12.14
C ALA A 196 -6.19 13.34 13.03
N ARG A 197 -5.98 12.02 12.94
CA ARG A 197 -6.75 11.01 13.64
C ARG A 197 -8.24 11.19 13.36
N VAL A 198 -8.64 11.44 12.12
CA VAL A 198 -10.05 11.29 11.73
C VAL A 198 -10.31 9.80 11.49
N LEU A 199 -9.31 9.09 10.96
CA LEU A 199 -9.29 7.64 10.79
C LEU A 199 -8.64 6.98 12.02
N ARG A 200 -9.46 6.56 12.99
CA ARG A 200 -9.00 6.08 14.31
C ARG A 200 -9.23 4.61 14.60
N HIS A 201 -9.98 3.88 13.77
CA HIS A 201 -10.33 2.52 14.14
C HIS A 201 -9.06 1.65 14.23
N GLU A 202 -8.89 0.95 15.36
CA GLU A 202 -7.95 -0.17 15.49
C GLU A 202 -8.50 -1.33 14.65
N SER A 203 -8.46 -1.14 13.34
CA SER A 203 -8.97 -2.10 12.38
C SER A 203 -7.97 -3.24 12.30
N ALA A 204 -8.46 -4.48 12.36
CA ALA A 204 -7.63 -5.67 12.23
C ALA A 204 -6.76 -5.63 10.95
N ILE A 205 -7.27 -4.99 9.88
CA ILE A 205 -6.54 -4.79 8.63
C ILE A 205 -5.28 -3.91 8.79
N ALA A 206 -5.38 -2.84 9.56
CA ALA A 206 -4.26 -1.94 9.82
C ALA A 206 -3.22 -2.61 10.71
N ILE A 207 -3.69 -3.35 11.72
CA ILE A 207 -2.81 -4.10 12.62
C ILE A 207 -2.03 -5.15 11.82
N ALA A 208 -2.70 -5.96 11.01
CA ALA A 208 -2.07 -6.97 10.17
C ALA A 208 -1.04 -6.35 9.20
N PHE A 209 -1.38 -5.23 8.54
CA PHE A 209 -0.45 -4.51 7.67
C PHE A 209 0.80 -3.99 8.42
N LEU A 210 0.61 -3.45 9.63
CA LEU A 210 1.71 -2.96 10.46
C LEU A 210 2.57 -4.09 11.01
N GLU A 211 1.98 -5.23 11.35
CA GLU A 211 2.70 -6.43 11.75
C GLU A 211 3.54 -6.97 10.60
N TRP A 212 2.99 -7.03 9.39
CA TRP A 212 3.74 -7.37 8.18
C TRP A 212 4.90 -6.40 7.92
N LEU A 213 4.68 -5.08 8.02
CA LEU A 213 5.75 -4.07 7.86
C LEU A 213 6.87 -4.28 8.90
N LYS A 214 6.50 -4.56 10.14
CA LYS A 214 7.46 -4.83 11.23
C LYS A 214 8.22 -6.12 10.96
N ASP A 215 7.55 -7.21 10.59
CA ASP A 215 8.20 -8.47 10.26
C ASP A 215 9.18 -8.30 9.11
N LEU A 216 8.79 -7.54 8.08
CA LEU A 216 9.64 -7.28 6.92
C LEU A 216 10.90 -6.47 7.28
N PHE A 217 10.76 -5.32 7.93
CA PHE A 217 11.83 -4.32 8.08
C PHE A 217 12.51 -4.27 9.45
N ASN A 218 11.98 -4.93 10.48
CA ASN A 218 12.72 -5.11 11.71
C ASN A 218 13.53 -6.40 11.63
N PRO A 219 14.82 -6.37 12.00
CA PRO A 219 15.54 -7.60 12.24
C PRO A 219 14.85 -8.33 13.39
N ALA A 220 14.58 -9.63 13.22
CA ALA A 220 14.36 -10.50 14.37
C ALA A 220 15.55 -10.24 15.32
N LEU A 221 15.26 -9.92 16.59
CA LEU A 221 16.30 -9.96 17.61
C LEU A 221 16.94 -11.34 17.51
N PRO A 222 18.28 -11.46 17.36
CA PRO A 222 18.91 -12.76 17.41
C PRO A 222 18.51 -13.40 18.74
N THR A 223 17.74 -14.50 18.67
CA THR A 223 17.50 -15.37 19.81
C THR A 223 18.88 -15.76 20.33
N SER A 224 19.19 -15.24 21.52
CA SER A 224 20.42 -15.53 22.25
C SER A 224 20.42 -16.98 22.73
#